data_AF-A0A520YLC7-F1
#
_entry.id   AF-A0A520YLC7-F1
#
_cell.length_a   1.000
_cell.length_b   1.000
_cell.length_c   1.000
_cell.angle_alpha   90.00
_cell.angle_beta   90.00
_cell.angle_gamma   90.00
#
_symmetry.space_group_name_H-M   'P 1'
#
loop_
_entity.id
_entity.type
_entity.pdbx_description
1 polymer ?
#
loop_
_entity_poly.entity_id
_entity_poly.type
_entity_poly.pdbx_seq_one_letter_code
_entity_poly.pdbx_strand_id
1 'polypeptide(L)'
;MVQSIQRDLITLGYDPGSANGELSTPTIVAISKFQAENGLEVTGEVTPQLAGILAAKRDAAGGSSAGGNAPSLEEAQKVCLQEKIEAAKKKKRAFGRVMKAAAGTASRYGGSNVSREVEKAQQEAYKVEATGKDLEEAADALGLSKADVEACRNPG
;
A
#
# COMPACT_ATOMS: atom_id res chain seq x y z
N MET A 1 -6.44 23.39 -18.44
CA MET A 1 -6.47 24.25 -17.23
C MET A 1 -7.90 24.44 -16.70
N VAL A 2 -8.85 24.97 -17.49
CA VAL A 2 -10.26 25.07 -17.05
C VAL A 2 -10.87 23.68 -16.80
N GLN A 3 -10.61 22.73 -17.71
CA GLN A 3 -11.11 21.36 -17.60
C GLN A 3 -10.67 20.64 -16.31
N SER A 4 -9.42 20.86 -15.87
CA SER A 4 -8.93 20.26 -14.62
C SER A 4 -9.65 20.84 -13.41
N ILE A 5 -9.83 22.16 -13.36
CA ILE A 5 -10.61 22.84 -12.32
C ILE A 5 -12.04 22.32 -12.26
N GLN A 6 -12.70 22.16 -13.41
CA GLN A 6 -14.06 21.60 -13.48
C GLN A 6 -14.12 20.17 -12.91
N ARG A 7 -13.14 19.31 -13.24
CA ARG A 7 -13.06 17.94 -12.70
C ARG A 7 -12.81 17.92 -11.19
N ASP A 8 -11.93 18.79 -10.69
CA ASP A 8 -11.64 18.89 -9.26
C ASP A 8 -12.87 19.41 -8.49
N LEU A 9 -13.57 20.41 -9.03
CA LEU A 9 -14.83 20.91 -8.48
C LEU A 9 -15.89 19.79 -8.39
N ILE A 10 -16.07 18.98 -9.45
CA ILE A 10 -16.99 17.83 -9.43
C ILE A 10 -16.60 16.83 -8.34
N THR A 11 -15.30 16.53 -8.20
CA THR A 11 -14.80 15.58 -7.20
C THR A 11 -15.04 16.09 -5.78
N LEU A 12 -14.97 17.40 -5.58
CA LEU A 12 -15.27 18.07 -4.32
C LEU A 12 -16.77 18.28 -4.08
N GLY A 13 -17.64 17.85 -5.01
CA GLY A 13 -19.10 17.90 -4.87
C GLY A 13 -19.76 19.18 -5.39
N TYR A 14 -19.02 20.03 -6.10
CA TYR A 14 -19.57 21.20 -6.79
C TYR A 14 -20.02 20.84 -8.20
N ASP A 15 -21.02 21.55 -8.72
CA ASP A 15 -21.52 21.37 -10.08
C ASP A 15 -21.10 22.54 -10.98
N PRO A 16 -19.96 22.44 -11.69
CA PRO A 16 -19.56 23.44 -12.69
C PRO A 16 -20.24 23.24 -14.05
N GLY A 17 -21.14 22.25 -14.19
CA GLY A 17 -21.66 21.79 -15.47
C GLY A 17 -20.67 20.88 -16.21
N SER A 18 -20.67 20.96 -17.54
CA SER A 18 -19.80 20.14 -18.39
C SER A 18 -18.32 20.43 -18.16
N ALA A 19 -17.54 19.42 -17.78
CA ALA A 19 -16.08 19.49 -17.69
C ALA A 19 -15.39 19.40 -19.07
N ASN A 20 -15.83 20.24 -20.00
CA ASN A 20 -15.32 20.31 -21.38
C ASN A 20 -14.19 21.35 -21.55
N GLY A 21 -13.85 22.07 -20.48
CA GLY A 21 -12.84 23.12 -20.51
C GLY A 21 -13.37 24.49 -20.94
N GLU A 22 -14.67 24.66 -21.08
CA GLU A 22 -15.29 25.95 -21.40
C GLU A 22 -15.72 26.69 -20.13
N LEU A 23 -15.41 27.97 -20.06
CA LEU A 23 -15.80 28.84 -18.96
C LEU A 23 -17.27 29.24 -19.15
N SER A 24 -18.16 28.55 -18.45
CA SER A 24 -19.61 28.75 -18.51
C SER A 24 -20.14 29.34 -17.20
N THR A 25 -21.33 29.93 -17.23
CA THR A 25 -22.02 30.45 -16.03
C THR A 25 -22.04 29.45 -14.86
N PRO A 26 -22.41 28.16 -15.02
CA PRO A 26 -22.37 27.21 -13.90
C PRO A 26 -20.95 26.99 -13.37
N THR A 27 -19.92 27.01 -14.23
CA THR A 27 -18.51 26.92 -13.80
C THR A 27 -18.13 28.12 -12.92
N ILE A 28 -18.49 29.34 -13.31
CA ILE A 28 -18.21 30.57 -12.53
C ILE A 28 -18.91 30.51 -11.16
N VAL A 29 -20.16 30.04 -11.14
CA VAL A 29 -20.93 29.87 -9.89
C VAL A 29 -20.27 28.82 -8.99
N ALA A 30 -19.83 27.69 -9.54
CA ALA A 30 -19.14 26.65 -8.77
C ALA A 30 -17.81 27.15 -8.19
N ILE A 31 -17.03 27.90 -8.97
CA ILE A 31 -15.79 28.54 -8.51
C ILE A 31 -16.08 29.52 -7.39
N SER A 32 -17.09 30.37 -7.56
CA SER A 32 -17.45 31.40 -6.57
C SER A 32 -17.88 30.77 -5.24
N LYS A 33 -18.65 29.67 -5.29
CA LYS A 33 -19.02 28.90 -4.10
C LYS A 33 -17.81 28.30 -3.40
N PHE A 34 -16.93 27.64 -4.17
CA PHE A 34 -15.70 27.07 -3.62
C PHE A 34 -14.83 28.15 -2.97
N GLN A 35 -14.66 29.30 -3.62
CA GLN A 35 -13.89 30.42 -3.07
C GLN A 35 -14.50 30.92 -1.75
N ALA A 36 -15.82 31.14 -1.72
CA ALA A 36 -16.52 31.62 -0.52
C ALA A 36 -16.39 30.65 0.66
N GLU A 37 -16.59 29.34 0.41
CA GLU A 37 -16.52 28.31 1.46
C GLU A 37 -15.10 28.09 1.99
N ASN A 38 -14.08 28.42 1.20
CA ASN A 38 -12.68 28.27 1.58
C ASN A 38 -12.03 29.58 2.04
N GLY A 39 -12.80 30.66 2.21
CA GLY A 39 -12.30 31.96 2.65
C GLY A 39 -11.37 32.64 1.64
N LEU A 40 -11.52 32.35 0.35
CA LEU A 40 -10.79 32.97 -0.74
C LEU A 40 -11.56 34.20 -1.27
N GLU A 41 -10.86 35.07 -1.98
CA GLU A 41 -11.49 36.15 -2.71
C GLU A 41 -12.43 35.57 -3.79
N VAL A 42 -13.70 35.97 -3.74
CA VAL A 42 -14.76 35.47 -4.63
C VAL A 42 -14.72 36.23 -5.94
N THR A 43 -13.77 35.87 -6.80
CA THR A 43 -13.62 36.46 -8.14
C THR A 43 -14.40 35.70 -9.20
N GLY A 44 -14.70 34.41 -8.98
CA GLY A 44 -15.31 33.54 -9.98
C GLY A 44 -14.38 33.19 -11.15
N GLU A 45 -13.10 33.59 -11.07
CA GLU A 45 -12.14 33.45 -12.16
C GLU A 45 -11.30 32.16 -12.05
N VAL A 46 -10.97 31.59 -13.20
CA VAL A 46 -10.05 30.45 -13.31
C VAL A 46 -8.61 30.95 -13.23
N THR A 47 -7.94 30.67 -12.13
CA THR A 47 -6.50 31.00 -11.93
C THR A 47 -5.67 29.75 -11.63
N PRO A 48 -4.34 29.76 -11.89
CA PRO A 48 -3.46 28.64 -11.53
C PRO A 48 -3.44 28.39 -10.02
N GLN A 49 -3.53 29.46 -9.23
CA GLN A 49 -3.62 29.38 -7.78
C GLN A 49 -4.87 28.63 -7.34
N LEU A 50 -6.03 28.96 -7.92
CA LEU A 50 -7.28 28.24 -7.66
C LEU A 50 -7.15 26.74 -7.97
N ALA A 51 -6.54 26.39 -9.11
CA ALA A 51 -6.30 24.98 -9.47
C ALA A 51 -5.44 24.25 -8.42
N GLY A 52 -4.39 24.89 -7.92
CA GLY A 52 -3.54 24.32 -6.87
C GLY A 52 -4.30 24.09 -5.55
N ILE A 53 -5.16 25.03 -5.15
CA ILE A 53 -5.96 24.91 -3.93
C ILE A 53 -7.03 23.82 -4.07
N LEU A 54 -7.68 23.73 -5.23
CA LEU A 54 -8.64 22.68 -5.54
C LEU A 54 -7.99 21.29 -5.50
N ALA A 55 -6.81 21.13 -6.09
CA ALA A 55 -6.05 19.89 -6.04
C ALA A 55 -5.70 19.51 -4.60
N ALA A 56 -5.16 20.44 -3.80
CA ALA A 56 -4.84 20.18 -2.40
C ALA A 56 -6.07 19.80 -1.56
N LYS A 57 -7.21 20.46 -1.80
CA LYS A 57 -8.49 20.13 -1.14
C LYS A 57 -9.01 18.77 -1.60
N ARG A 58 -8.88 18.42 -2.88
CA ARG A 58 -9.23 17.11 -3.43
C ARG A 58 -8.38 16.01 -2.79
N ASP A 59 -7.08 16.24 -2.64
CA ASP A 59 -6.16 15.27 -2.02
C ASP A 59 -6.44 15.12 -0.51
N ALA A 60 -6.84 16.21 0.16
CA ALA A 60 -7.26 16.17 1.56
C ALA A 60 -8.64 15.52 1.77
N ALA A 61 -9.60 15.74 0.85
CA ALA A 61 -10.94 15.17 0.89
C ALA A 61 -10.97 13.72 0.40
N GLY A 62 -10.09 13.37 -0.53
CA GLY A 62 -9.90 12.06 -1.14
C GLY A 62 -8.67 11.36 -0.61
N GLY A 63 -8.44 11.40 0.70
CA GLY A 63 -7.39 10.62 1.36
C GLY A 63 -7.49 9.16 0.96
N SER A 64 -6.71 8.78 -0.06
CA SER A 64 -6.69 7.54 -0.86
C SER A 64 -7.09 7.72 -2.34
N SER A 65 -6.32 8.49 -3.11
CA SER A 65 -5.95 8.06 -4.47
C SER A 65 -4.76 8.86 -4.99
N ALA A 66 -3.66 8.14 -5.17
CA ALA A 66 -2.33 8.58 -5.56
C ALA A 66 -2.25 9.45 -6.83
N GLY A 67 -1.22 10.30 -6.88
CA GLY A 67 -0.70 10.82 -8.15
C GLY A 67 0.35 11.92 -8.03
N GLY A 68 1.65 11.58 -8.03
CA GLY A 68 2.72 12.56 -8.30
C GLY A 68 4.16 12.09 -8.05
N ASN A 69 4.80 11.53 -9.08
CA ASN A 69 6.27 11.44 -9.29
C ASN A 69 7.15 10.84 -8.17
N ALA A 70 6.86 9.61 -7.77
CA ALA A 70 7.82 8.68 -7.15
C ALA A 70 8.08 7.53 -8.15
N PRO A 71 9.21 6.76 -8.07
CA PRO A 71 9.39 5.57 -8.89
C PRO A 71 8.10 4.77 -8.85
N SER A 72 7.66 4.27 -10.01
CA SER A 72 6.28 3.79 -10.19
C SER A 72 5.89 2.93 -9.00
N LEU A 73 4.66 3.09 -8.49
CA LEU A 73 4.20 2.34 -7.31
C LEU A 73 4.50 0.84 -7.45
N GLU A 74 4.51 0.34 -8.68
CA GLU A 74 4.90 -1.01 -9.05
C GLU A 74 6.39 -1.35 -8.79
N GLU A 75 7.33 -0.43 -9.05
CA GLU A 75 8.75 -0.56 -8.74
C GLU A 75 9.02 -0.48 -7.23
N ALA A 76 8.36 0.44 -6.52
CA ALA A 76 8.45 0.54 -5.06
C ALA A 76 7.89 -0.72 -4.36
N GLN A 77 6.78 -1.25 -4.87
CA GLN A 77 6.20 -2.51 -4.41
C GLN A 77 7.13 -3.69 -4.68
N LYS A 78 7.77 -3.77 -5.86
CA LYS A 78 8.73 -4.83 -6.20
C LYS A 78 9.95 -4.82 -5.28
N VAL A 79 10.50 -3.65 -4.96
CA VAL A 79 11.66 -3.54 -4.06
C VAL A 79 11.29 -3.95 -2.63
N CYS A 80 10.15 -3.48 -2.10
CA CYS A 80 9.68 -3.88 -0.76
C CYS A 80 9.45 -5.39 -0.68
N LEU A 81 8.80 -5.97 -1.70
CA LEU A 81 8.53 -7.40 -1.75
C LEU A 81 9.82 -8.23 -1.85
N GLN A 82 10.78 -7.81 -2.68
CA GLN A 82 12.07 -8.49 -2.80
C GLN A 82 12.88 -8.46 -1.48
N GLU A 83 12.93 -7.32 -0.81
CA GLU A 83 13.64 -7.20 0.48
C GLU A 83 13.02 -8.12 1.54
N LYS A 84 11.68 -8.15 1.63
CA LYS A 84 10.95 -9.04 2.55
C LYS A 84 11.14 -10.52 2.20
N ILE A 85 11.20 -10.88 0.92
CA ILE A 85 11.50 -12.25 0.46
C ILE A 85 12.93 -12.66 0.88
N GLU A 86 13.93 -11.80 0.70
CA GLU A 86 15.30 -12.10 1.11
C GLU A 86 15.44 -12.17 2.64
N ALA A 87 14.73 -11.31 3.38
CA ALA A 87 14.64 -11.38 4.84
C ALA A 87 13.99 -12.70 5.31
N ALA A 88 12.92 -13.13 4.64
CA ALA A 88 12.26 -14.42 4.89
C ALA A 88 13.19 -15.60 4.57
N LYS A 89 13.94 -15.56 3.45
CA LYS A 89 14.96 -16.58 3.13
C LYS A 89 16.07 -16.63 4.18
N LYS A 90 16.53 -15.48 4.68
CA LYS A 90 17.55 -15.40 5.74
C LYS A 90 17.04 -16.00 7.05
N LYS A 91 15.78 -15.72 7.43
CA LYS A 91 15.10 -16.35 8.58
C LYS A 91 14.96 -17.87 8.39
N LYS A 92 14.50 -18.36 7.24
CA LYS A 92 14.39 -19.80 6.94
C LYS A 92 15.75 -20.51 7.01
N ARG A 93 16.81 -19.90 6.49
CA ARG A 93 18.18 -20.41 6.60
C ARG A 93 18.69 -20.41 8.04
N ALA A 94 18.41 -19.36 8.81
CA ALA A 94 18.78 -19.28 10.21
C ALA A 94 18.02 -20.34 11.05
N PHE A 95 16.71 -20.46 10.84
CA PHE A 95 15.88 -21.48 11.45
C PHE A 95 16.35 -22.90 11.08
N GLY A 96 16.66 -23.17 9.81
CA GLY A 96 17.23 -24.45 9.39
C GLY A 96 18.56 -24.78 10.07
N ARG A 97 19.43 -23.79 10.32
CA ARG A 97 20.66 -23.99 11.10
C ARG A 97 20.37 -24.27 12.58
N VAL A 98 19.42 -23.58 13.18
CA VAL A 98 18.97 -23.81 14.56
C VAL A 98 18.38 -25.22 14.70
N MET A 99 17.50 -25.62 13.78
CA MET A 99 16.91 -26.96 13.76
C MET A 99 17.97 -28.04 13.54
N LYS A 100 18.96 -27.82 12.67
CA LYS A 100 20.09 -28.75 12.47
C LYS A 100 20.96 -28.85 13.73
N ALA A 101 21.18 -27.75 14.44
CA ALA A 101 21.90 -27.74 15.71
C ALA A 101 21.10 -28.47 16.80
N ALA A 102 19.79 -28.22 16.90
CA ALA A 102 18.89 -28.90 17.81
C ALA A 102 18.83 -30.41 17.53
N ALA A 103 18.77 -30.82 16.26
CA ALA A 103 18.85 -32.22 15.84
C ALA A 103 20.19 -32.85 16.24
N GLY A 104 21.32 -32.17 16.02
CA GLY A 104 22.64 -32.65 16.43
C GLY A 104 22.83 -32.73 17.95
N THR A 105 22.12 -31.90 18.72
CA THR A 105 22.08 -31.96 20.20
C THR A 105 21.14 -33.06 20.68
N ALA A 106 20.00 -33.24 20.03
CA ALA A 106 19.09 -34.36 20.26
C ALA A 106 19.74 -35.70 19.93
N SER A 107 20.55 -35.82 18.88
CA SER A 107 21.34 -37.04 18.63
C SER A 107 22.39 -37.32 19.72
N ARG A 108 22.78 -36.31 20.50
CA ARG A 108 23.74 -36.45 21.61
C ARG A 108 23.09 -36.72 22.97
N TYR A 109 21.85 -36.27 23.19
CA TYR A 109 21.18 -36.34 24.51
C TYR A 109 19.71 -36.80 24.49
N GLY A 110 19.08 -36.92 23.32
CA GLY A 110 17.68 -37.29 23.13
C GLY A 110 17.53 -38.70 22.55
N GLY A 111 16.78 -39.56 23.24
CA GLY A 111 16.40 -40.88 22.74
C GLY A 111 15.54 -40.82 21.47
N SER A 112 15.34 -41.98 20.84
CA SER A 112 14.70 -42.21 19.52
C SER A 112 13.34 -41.55 19.25
N ASN A 113 12.65 -41.02 20.27
CA ASN A 113 11.41 -40.26 20.11
C ASN A 113 11.64 -38.83 19.59
N VAL A 114 12.74 -38.18 19.99
CA VAL A 114 13.02 -36.79 19.59
C VAL A 114 13.36 -36.72 18.09
N SER A 115 14.03 -37.73 17.54
CA SER A 115 14.30 -37.80 16.10
C SER A 115 13.03 -37.84 15.27
N ARG A 116 12.00 -38.60 15.70
CA ARG A 116 10.72 -38.67 14.99
C ARG A 116 9.95 -37.36 15.05
N GLU A 117 9.99 -36.65 16.17
CA GLU A 117 9.36 -35.32 16.29
C GLU A 117 10.08 -34.27 15.45
N VAL A 118 11.40 -34.32 15.38
CA VAL A 118 12.20 -33.43 14.52
C VAL A 118 11.92 -33.72 13.04
N GLU A 119 11.86 -34.99 12.63
CA GLU A 119 11.51 -35.37 11.25
C GLU A 119 10.08 -34.97 10.86
N LYS A 120 9.13 -35.11 11.80
CA LYS A 120 7.74 -34.70 11.58
C LYS A 120 7.61 -33.18 11.46
N ALA A 121 8.29 -32.43 12.34
CA ALA A 121 8.35 -30.98 12.26
C ALA A 121 9.00 -30.48 10.97
N GLN A 122 10.01 -31.20 10.46
CA GLN A 122 10.62 -30.90 9.16
C GLN A 122 9.67 -31.17 7.98
N GLN A 123 8.91 -32.26 8.01
CA GLN A 123 7.91 -32.57 6.97
C GLN A 123 6.72 -31.60 6.98
N GLU A 124 6.27 -31.19 8.16
CA GLU A 124 5.19 -30.22 8.31
C GLU A 124 5.64 -28.84 7.81
N ALA A 125 6.86 -28.40 8.15
CA ALA A 125 7.42 -27.16 7.61
C ALA A 125 7.59 -27.17 6.07
N TYR A 126 7.81 -28.33 5.46
CA TYR A 126 7.91 -28.47 4.00
C TYR A 126 6.54 -28.49 3.30
N LYS A 127 5.48 -28.97 3.97
CA LYS A 127 4.11 -29.00 3.43
C LYS A 127 3.45 -27.62 3.35
N VAL A 128 3.87 -26.66 4.19
CA VAL A 128 3.35 -25.28 4.17
C VAL A 128 3.68 -24.55 2.84
N GLU A 129 4.66 -25.00 2.05
CA GLU A 129 4.94 -24.43 0.72
C GLU A 129 3.99 -24.92 -0.39
N ALA A 130 3.12 -25.91 -0.15
CA ALA A 130 2.39 -26.60 -1.23
C ALA A 130 0.85 -26.53 -1.17
N THR A 131 0.24 -25.89 -0.17
CA THR A 131 -1.22 -25.77 -0.10
C THR A 131 -1.66 -24.32 -0.04
N GLY A 132 -2.06 -23.80 -1.22
CA GLY A 132 -2.49 -22.42 -1.44
C GLY A 132 -3.85 -22.06 -0.83
N LYS A 133 -3.95 -22.07 0.49
CA LYS A 133 -4.95 -21.28 1.20
C LYS A 133 -4.25 -20.42 2.23
N ASP A 134 -4.51 -19.13 2.09
CA ASP A 134 -4.11 -18.03 2.96
C ASP A 134 -2.65 -17.59 2.81
N LEU A 135 -2.45 -16.61 1.92
CA LEU A 135 -1.28 -15.73 1.86
C LEU A 135 -0.88 -15.18 3.25
N GLU A 136 -1.85 -15.09 4.17
CA GLU A 136 -1.67 -14.66 5.56
C GLU A 136 -0.98 -15.74 6.43
N GLU A 137 -1.28 -17.04 6.20
CA GLU A 137 -0.63 -18.17 6.90
C GLU A 137 0.79 -18.42 6.35
N ALA A 138 0.98 -18.23 5.04
CA ALA A 138 2.30 -18.23 4.42
C ALA A 138 3.16 -17.04 4.88
N ALA A 139 2.55 -15.87 5.11
CA ALA A 139 3.24 -14.71 5.66
C ALA A 139 3.67 -14.97 7.12
N ASP A 140 2.81 -15.52 7.96
CA ASP A 140 3.10 -15.83 9.36
C ASP A 140 4.21 -16.90 9.50
N ALA A 141 4.16 -17.95 8.67
CA ALA A 141 5.22 -18.98 8.60
C ALA A 141 6.59 -18.43 8.14
N LEU A 142 6.58 -17.32 7.39
CA LEU A 142 7.78 -16.58 6.96
C LEU A 142 8.15 -15.45 7.95
N GLY A 143 7.39 -15.28 9.03
CA GLY A 143 7.55 -14.23 10.02
C GLY A 143 7.34 -12.83 9.44
N LEU A 144 6.43 -12.72 8.47
CA LEU A 144 5.92 -11.49 7.88
C LEU A 144 4.56 -11.22 8.54
N SER A 145 4.47 -10.17 9.34
CA SER A 145 3.21 -9.79 9.96
C SER A 145 2.27 -9.17 8.92
N LYS A 146 0.96 -9.18 9.19
CA LYS A 146 -0.03 -8.44 8.38
C LYS A 146 0.36 -6.96 8.20
N ALA A 147 1.00 -6.36 9.21
CA ALA A 147 1.56 -5.02 9.16
C ALA A 147 2.73 -4.88 8.17
N ASP A 148 3.56 -5.92 7.98
CA ASP A 148 4.63 -5.91 6.97
C ASP A 148 4.08 -5.99 5.54
N VAL A 149 2.99 -6.74 5.34
CA VAL A 149 2.30 -6.85 4.05
C VAL A 149 1.57 -5.54 3.72
N GLU A 150 0.93 -4.93 4.72
CA GLU A 150 0.22 -3.66 4.58
C GLU A 150 1.20 -2.49 4.38
N ALA A 151 2.36 -2.51 5.05
CA ALA A 151 3.44 -1.57 4.82
C ALA A 151 4.02 -1.65 3.40
N CYS A 152 4.14 -2.85 2.82
CA CYS A 152 4.55 -2.97 1.41
C CYS A 152 3.44 -2.60 0.42
N ARG A 153 2.16 -2.63 0.83
CA ARG A 153 1.03 -2.21 -0.01
C ARG A 153 0.95 -0.69 -0.15
N ASN A 154 1.37 0.05 0.87
CA ASN A 154 1.42 1.51 0.86
C ASN A 154 2.75 2.02 1.44
N PRO A 155 3.87 1.91 0.70
CA PRO A 155 5.13 2.50 1.11
C PRO A 155 5.00 4.02 0.95
N GLY A 156 4.87 4.72 2.07
CA GLY A 156 4.81 6.18 2.12
C GLY A 156 6.12 6.84 1.71
#